data_AF-A0A269PHX1-F1
#
_entry.id   AF-A0A269PHX1-F1
#
_cell.length_a   1.000
_cell.length_b   1.000
_cell.length_c   1.000
_cell.angle_alpha   90.00
_cell.angle_beta   90.00
_cell.angle_gamma   90.00
#
_symmetry.space_group_name_H-M   'P 1'
#
loop_
_entity.id
_entity.type
_entity.pdbx_description
1 polymer ?
#
loop_
_entity_poly.entity_id
_entity_poly.type
_entity_poly.pdbx_seq_one_letter_code
_entity_poly.pdbx_strand_id
1 'polypeptide(L)' 'MKETTISKAFGEITDPRINRRLRHPLVNILTISICAIICGCDDFHSIEEYGKSKISWFKSFS' A
#
# COMPACT_ATOMS: atom_id res chain seq x y z
N MET A 1 -0.33 -10.29 -9.80
CA MET A 1 -0.61 -10.39 -8.36
C MET A 1 -1.21 -11.73 -7.98
N LYS A 2 -0.49 -12.44 -7.11
CA LYS A 2 -1.05 -13.53 -6.32
C LYS A 2 -2.05 -12.94 -5.32
N GLU A 3 -3.21 -13.58 -5.14
CA GLU A 3 -4.19 -13.12 -4.15
C GLU A 3 -3.58 -13.18 -2.74
N THR A 4 -3.77 -12.11 -1.98
CA THR A 4 -3.35 -11.98 -0.58
C THR A 4 -4.55 -11.73 0.31
N THR A 5 -4.41 -11.95 1.61
CA THR A 5 -5.46 -11.60 2.59
C THR A 5 -5.85 -10.13 2.50
N ILE A 6 -4.87 -9.24 2.27
CA ILE A 6 -5.11 -7.78 2.13
C ILE A 6 -5.88 -7.49 0.84
N SER A 7 -5.48 -8.05 -0.30
CA SER A 7 -6.20 -7.82 -1.56
C SER A 7 -7.62 -8.36 -1.52
N LYS A 8 -7.89 -9.44 -0.78
CA LYS A 8 -9.24 -9.95 -0.57
C LYS A 8 -10.06 -9.06 0.37
N ALA A 9 -9.46 -8.56 1.45
CA ALA A 9 -10.14 -7.70 2.42
C ALA A 9 -10.53 -6.33 1.84
N PHE A 10 -9.70 -5.78 0.95
CA PHE A 10 -9.87 -4.43 0.41
C PHE A 10 -10.15 -4.39 -1.10
N GLY A 11 -10.34 -5.54 -1.75
CA GLY A 11 -10.51 -5.64 -3.20
C GLY A 11 -11.77 -4.96 -3.74
N GLU A 12 -12.84 -4.93 -2.94
CA GLU A 12 -14.13 -4.34 -3.30
C GLU A 12 -14.22 -2.84 -2.96
N ILE A 13 -13.16 -2.24 -2.41
CA ILE A 13 -13.17 -0.80 -2.11
C ILE A 13 -13.04 -0.01 -3.41
N THR A 14 -14.07 0.81 -3.67
CA THR A 14 -14.02 1.77 -4.77
C THR A 14 -12.94 2.82 -4.49
N ASP A 15 -12.05 3.02 -5.46
CA ASP A 15 -10.95 3.97 -5.35
C ASP A 15 -11.49 5.41 -5.33
N PRO A 16 -11.36 6.16 -4.21
CA PRO A 16 -11.89 7.52 -4.12
C PRO A 16 -11.01 8.55 -4.85
N ARG A 17 -9.84 8.14 -5.35
CA ARG A 17 -8.88 9.05 -5.99
C ARG A 17 -9.33 9.40 -7.40
N ILE A 18 -9.07 10.65 -7.80
CA ILE A 18 -9.37 11.13 -9.16
C ILE A 18 -8.59 10.29 -10.19
N ASN A 19 -9.28 9.79 -11.23
CA ASN A 19 -8.74 8.89 -12.26
C ASN A 19 -7.45 9.37 -12.95
N ARG A 20 -7.17 10.67 -12.95
CA ARG A 20 -5.94 11.27 -13.51
C ARG A 20 -4.69 11.07 -12.64
N ARG A 21 -4.83 10.52 -11.42
CA ARG A 21 -3.75 10.32 -10.42
C ARG A 21 -3.65 8.87 -9.92
N LEU A 22 -3.89 7.88 -10.78
CA LEU A 22 -3.85 6.46 -10.43
C LEU A 22 -2.56 5.77 -10.91
N ARG A 23 -1.39 6.24 -10.47
CA ARG A 23 -0.10 5.59 -10.80
C ARG A 23 0.05 4.22 -10.14
N HIS A 24 -0.55 4.05 -8.96
CA HIS A 24 -0.43 2.84 -8.13
C HIS A 24 -1.83 2.35 -7.74
N PRO A 25 -2.08 1.02 -7.78
CA PRO A 25 -3.32 0.43 -7.27
C PRO A 25 -3.58 0.82 -5.81
N LEU A 26 -4.85 1.04 -5.44
CA LEU A 26 -5.21 1.43 -4.07
C LEU A 26 -4.74 0.37 -3.05
N VAL A 27 -4.90 -0.91 -3.39
CA VAL A 27 -4.46 -2.03 -2.54
C VAL A 27 -2.98 -1.97 -2.19
N ASN A 28 -2.11 -1.51 -3.08
CA ASN A 28 -0.67 -1.39 -2.79
C ASN A 28 -0.42 -0.28 -1.77
N ILE A 29 -1.14 0.84 -1.88
CA ILE A 29 -1.03 1.96 -0.94
C ILE A 29 -1.53 1.55 0.45
N LEU A 30 -2.68 0.86 0.50
CA LEU A 30 -3.22 0.34 1.76
C LEU A 30 -2.26 -0.67 2.41
N THR A 31 -1.70 -1.59 1.62
CA THR A 31 -0.72 -2.57 2.10
C THR A 31 0.49 -1.89 2.74
N ILE A 32 1.11 -0.93 2.05
CA ILE A 32 2.28 -0.20 2.56
C ILE A 32 1.92 0.56 3.84
N SER A 33 0.78 1.26 3.84
CA SER A 33 0.33 2.08 4.98
C SER A 33 0.07 1.23 6.22
N ILE A 34 -0.63 0.10 6.08
CA ILE A 34 -0.91 -0.82 7.21
C ILE A 34 0.40 -1.36 7.80
N CYS A 35 1.33 -1.82 6.95
CA CYS A 35 2.63 -2.32 7.42
C CYS A 35 3.41 -1.23 8.17
N ALA A 36 3.46 -0.01 7.63
CA ALA A 36 4.16 1.11 8.24
C ALA A 36 3.54 1.52 9.58
N ILE A 37 2.20 1.64 9.65
CA ILE A 37 1.48 2.01 10.88
C ILE A 37 1.69 0.96 11.98
N ILE A 38 1.64 -0.34 11.65
CA ILE A 38 1.93 -1.42 12.61
C ILE A 38 3.37 -1.32 13.13
N CYS A 39 4.31 -0.86 12.30
CA CYS A 39 5.70 -0.61 12.68
C CYS A 39 5.92 0.72 13.43
N GLY A 40 4.87 1.49 13.72
CA GLY A 40 4.94 2.72 14.51
C GLY A 40 5.14 4.00 13.70
N CYS A 41 5.00 3.98 12.38
CA CYS A 41 4.97 5.21 11.59
C CYS A 41 3.68 5.98 11.87
N ASP A 42 3.77 7.26 12.23
CA ASP A 42 2.65 8.12 12.64
C ASP A 42 2.32 9.24 11.63
N ASP A 43 3.14 9.41 10.59
CA ASP A 43 2.93 10.41 9.54
C ASP A 43 3.22 9.86 8.12
N PHE A 44 2.79 10.60 7.10
CA PHE A 44 2.94 10.20 5.69
C PHE A 44 4.39 10.17 5.20
N HIS A 45 5.27 11.03 5.73
CA HIS A 45 6.69 11.03 5.41
C HIS A 45 7.36 9.76 5.97
N SER A 46 7.06 9.41 7.21
CA SER A 46 7.51 8.17 7.85
C SER A 46 7.03 6.93 7.08
N ILE A 47 5.78 6.91 6.61
CA ILE A 47 5.25 5.84 5.75
C ILE A 47 5.99 5.77 4.41
N GLU A 48 6.28 6.93 3.79
CA GLU A 48 7.02 6.99 2.53
C GLU A 48 8.44 6.42 2.70
N GLU A 49 9.14 6.80 3.75
CA GLU A 49 10.48 6.31 4.08
C GLU A 49 10.47 4.80 4.35
N TYR A 50 9.50 4.31 5.12
CA TYR A 50 9.29 2.88 5.36
C TYR A 50 9.12 2.12 4.04
N GLY A 51 8.23 2.61 3.16
CA GLY A 51 7.97 2.02 1.85
C GLY A 51 9.23 1.98 0.96
N LYS A 52 10.01 3.07 0.93
CA LYS A 52 11.28 3.14 0.20
C LYS A 52 12.31 2.16 0.76
N SER A 53 12.46 2.08 2.09
CA SER A 53 13.42 1.19 2.75
C SER A 53 13.16 -0.30 2.50
N LYS A 54 11.89 -0.67 2.24
CA LYS A 54 11.45 -2.06 2.00
C LYS A 54 10.96 -2.29 0.56
N ILE A 55 11.32 -1.43 -0.38
CA ILE A 55 10.79 -1.47 -1.75
C ILE A 55 10.99 -2.83 -2.45
N SER A 56 12.14 -3.48 -2.24
CA SER A 56 12.44 -4.79 -2.81
C SER A 56 11.50 -5.88 -2.29
N TRP A 57 11.14 -5.79 -1.00
CA TRP A 57 10.19 -6.72 -0.37
C TRP A 57 8.78 -6.47 -0.90
N PHE A 58 8.33 -5.21 -0.95
CA PHE A 58 7.00 -4.86 -1.47
C PHE A 58 6.81 -5.26 -2.95
N LYS A 59 7.87 -5.18 -3.76
CA LYS A 59 7.82 -5.62 -5.17
C LYS A 59 7.63 -7.14 -5.33
N SER A 60 7.94 -7.94 -4.32
CA SER A 60 7.78 -9.41 -4.40
C SER A 60 6.32 -9.88 -4.34
N PHE A 61 5.40 -9.02 -3.89
CA PHE A 61 3.97 -9.32 -3.82
C PHE A 61 3.19 -8.98 -5.10
N SER A 62 3.83 -8.29 -6.06
CA SER A 62 3.17 -7.70 -7.24
C SER A 62 3.03 -8.66 -8.41
#